data_AF-A0A9Q2IQ00-F1
#
_entry.id   AF-A0A9Q2IQ00-F1
#
_cell.length_a   1.000
_cell.length_b   1.000
_cell.length_c   1.000
_cell.angle_alpha   90.00
_cell.angle_beta   90.00
_cell.angle_gamma   90.00
#
_symmetry.space_group_name_H-M   'P 1'
#
loop_
_entity.id
_entity.type
_entity.pdbx_description
1 polymer ?
#
loop_
_entity_poly.entity_id
_entity_poly.type
_entity_poly.pdbx_seq_one_letter_code
_entity_poly.pdbx_strand_id
1 'polypeptide(L)' 'MKAAQDFESMTINQMLQPMFQTDDDSQNMFSGGAGEKQFRPMMVEQIAKQMENNGGIGLTDAINRQMLAMQEQK' A
#
# COMPACT_ATOMS: atom_id res chain seq x y z
N MET A 1 -11.50 6.18 -12.69
CA MET A 1 -10.27 5.37 -12.66
C MET A 1 -9.34 5.80 -11.54
N LYS A 2 -8.91 7.07 -11.47
CA LYS A 2 -8.01 7.57 -10.41
C LYS A 2 -8.42 7.18 -8.98
N ALA A 3 -9.69 7.34 -8.61
CA ALA A 3 -10.15 6.97 -7.27
C ALA A 3 -10.06 5.46 -6.96
N ALA A 4 -10.27 4.59 -7.97
CA ALA A 4 -10.14 3.14 -7.81
C ALA A 4 -8.66 2.73 -7.72
N GLN A 5 -7.78 3.40 -8.47
CA GLN A 5 -6.32 3.24 -8.39
C GLN A 5 -5.76 3.70 -7.04
N ASP A 6 -6.22 4.84 -6.54
CA ASP A 6 -5.85 5.35 -5.22
C ASP A 6 -6.31 4.38 -4.10
N PHE A 7 -7.50 3.78 -4.26
CA PHE A 7 -8.01 2.77 -3.33
C PHE A 7 -7.24 1.45 -3.43
N GLU A 8 -6.87 0.99 -4.62
CA GLU A 8 -6.01 -0.18 -4.82
C GLU A 8 -4.63 0.06 -4.17
N SER A 9 -4.04 1.24 -4.35
CA SER A 9 -2.79 1.65 -3.69
C SER A 9 -2.89 1.59 -2.16
N MET A 10 -3.99 2.10 -1.59
CA MET A 10 -4.24 2.01 -0.15
C MET A 10 -4.38 0.56 0.32
N THR A 11 -5.08 -0.26 -0.46
CA THR A 11 -5.28 -1.69 -0.18
C THR A 11 -3.96 -2.45 -0.21
N ILE A 12 -3.14 -2.24 -1.24
CA ILE A 12 -1.79 -2.80 -1.36
C ILE A 12 -0.94 -2.36 -0.17
N ASN A 13 -0.95 -1.08 0.19
CA ASN A 13 -0.21 -0.57 1.35
C ASN A 13 -0.60 -1.30 2.65
N GLN A 14 -1.89 -1.49 2.91
CA GLN A 14 -2.36 -2.26 4.08
C GLN A 14 -1.93 -3.73 4.04
N MET A 15 -1.91 -4.35 2.85
CA MET A 15 -1.42 -5.73 2.68
C MET A 15 0.10 -5.86 2.85
N LEU A 16 0.85 -4.82 2.49
CA LEU A 16 2.31 -4.79 2.62
C LEU A 16 2.76 -4.48 4.06
N GLN A 17 1.96 -3.76 4.84
CA GLN A 17 2.30 -3.38 6.22
C GLN A 17 2.85 -4.54 7.08
N PRO A 18 2.22 -5.73 7.14
CA PRO A 18 2.73 -6.86 7.91
C PRO A 18 4.15 -7.29 7.49
N MET A 19 4.48 -7.26 6.19
CA MET A 19 5.80 -7.64 5.68
C MET A 19 6.91 -6.72 6.21
N PHE A 20 6.60 -5.44 6.43
CA PHE A 20 7.55 -4.44 6.94
C PHE A 20 7.50 -4.25 8.47
N GLN A 21 6.50 -4.84 9.14
CA GLN A 21 6.36 -4.89 10.59
C GLN A 21 7.04 -6.13 11.19
N THR A 22 7.13 -7.24 10.45
CA THR A 22 7.84 -8.45 10.88
C THR A 22 9.35 -8.26 11.03
N ASP A 23 9.90 -7.19 10.46
CA ASP A 23 11.32 -6.87 10.52
C ASP A 23 11.63 -5.97 11.73
N ASP A 24 11.68 -6.58 12.92
CA ASP A 24 12.19 -5.94 14.15
C ASP A 24 13.73 -5.99 14.22
N ASP A 25 14.40 -5.99 13.05
CA ASP A 25 15.86 -5.90 12.94
C ASP A 25 16.43 -4.57 13.42
N SER A 26 15.63 -3.70 14.04
CA SER A 26 16.08 -2.44 14.68
C SER A 26 17.23 -2.62 15.68
N GLN A 27 17.46 -3.86 16.14
CA GLN A 27 18.53 -4.27 17.06
C GLN A 27 19.76 -4.85 16.36
N ASN A 28 19.75 -5.01 15.03
CA ASN A 28 20.81 -5.63 14.26
C ASN A 28 21.83 -4.58 13.80
N MET A 29 23.12 -4.94 13.75
CA MET A 29 24.22 -4.02 13.43
C MET A 29 24.13 -3.42 12.01
N PHE A 30 23.30 -4.02 11.15
CA PHE A 30 23.06 -3.61 9.77
C PHE A 30 21.76 -2.82 9.57
N SER A 31 21.03 -2.49 10.64
CA SER A 31 19.81 -1.70 10.58
C SER A 31 20.10 -0.20 10.66
N GLY A 32 19.30 0.62 9.96
CA GLY A 32 19.30 2.08 10.12
C GLY A 32 18.66 2.57 11.43
N GLY A 33 18.28 1.65 12.33
CA GLY A 33 17.83 1.94 13.69
C GLY A 33 16.55 2.78 13.75
N ALA A 34 16.47 3.68 14.74
CA ALA A 34 15.28 4.51 14.96
C ALA A 34 14.96 5.46 13.79
N GLY A 35 15.98 5.92 13.05
CA GLY A 35 15.80 6.78 11.88
C GLY A 35 15.07 6.04 10.76
N GLU A 36 15.54 4.83 10.42
CA GLU A 36 14.88 3.98 9.42
C GLU A 36 13.44 3.65 9.82
N LYS A 37 13.19 3.34 11.10
CA LYS A 37 11.84 3.05 11.61
C LYS A 37 10.85 4.20 11.38
N GLN A 38 11.32 5.44 11.47
CA GLN A 38 10.46 6.62 11.28
C GLN A 38 10.13 6.89 9.80
N PHE A 39 11.05 6.56 8.88
CA PHE A 39 10.84 6.74 7.43
C PHE A 39 10.23 5.51 6.73
N ARG A 40 10.27 4.34 7.38
CA ARG A 40 9.73 3.08 6.83
C ARG A 40 8.28 3.22 6.33
N PRO A 41 7.32 3.85 7.04
CA PRO A 41 5.95 4.00 6.53
C PRO A 41 5.88 4.76 5.20
N MET A 42 6.68 5.82 5.04
CA MET A 42 6.74 6.58 3.79
C MET A 42 7.33 5.75 2.65
N MET A 43 8.34 4.93 2.93
CA MET A 43 8.92 4.01 1.95
C MET A 43 7.90 2.96 1.48
N VAL A 44 7.16 2.34 2.41
CA VAL A 44 6.11 1.36 2.07
C VAL A 44 5.02 2.00 1.21
N GLU A 45 4.63 3.24 1.51
CA GLU A 45 3.68 3.99 0.68
C GLU A 45 4.18 4.20 -0.75
N GLN A 46 5.46 4.54 -0.94
CA GLN A 46 6.04 4.69 -2.28
C GLN A 46 6.14 3.36 -3.02
N ILE A 47 6.46 2.27 -2.33
CA ILE A 47 6.47 0.92 -2.92
C ILE A 47 5.06 0.57 -3.40
N ALA A 48 4.03 0.78 -2.57
CA ALA A 48 2.64 0.52 -2.95
C ALA A 48 2.22 1.35 -4.18
N LYS A 49 2.57 2.64 -4.21
CA LYS A 49 2.33 3.52 -5.37
C LYS A 49 3.07 3.06 -6.61
N GLN A 50 4.32 2.61 -6.49
CA GLN A 50 5.10 2.13 -7.62
C GLN A 50 4.55 0.79 -8.15
N MET A 51 4.05 -0.07 -7.27
CA MET A 51 3.36 -1.31 -7.66
C MET A 51 2.07 -1.01 -8.43
N GLU A 52 1.26 -0.06 -7.97
CA GLU A 52 0.06 0.38 -8.69
C GLU A 52 0.41 0.95 -10.07
N ASN A 53 1.39 1.86 -10.15
CA ASN A 53 1.81 2.45 -11.42
C ASN A 53 2.35 1.42 -12.45
N ASN A 54 2.90 0.30 -12.00
CA ASN A 54 3.41 -0.77 -12.88
C ASN A 54 2.32 -1.79 -13.28
N GLY A 55 1.04 -1.51 -13.01
CA GLY A 55 -0.09 -2.37 -13.36
C GLY A 55 -0.87 -2.92 -12.17
N GLY A 56 -0.47 -2.58 -10.95
CA GLY A 56 -1.16 -2.97 -9.72
C GLY A 56 -1.23 -4.48 -9.52
N ILE A 57 -2.24 -4.92 -8.78
CA ILE A 57 -2.58 -6.34 -8.61
C ILE A 57 -3.84 -6.71 -9.40
N GLY A 58 -4.33 -5.80 -10.24
CA GLY A 58 -5.49 -6.01 -11.10
C GLY A 58 -6.85 -5.82 -10.39
N LEU A 59 -6.87 -5.22 -9.21
CA LEU A 59 -8.12 -4.98 -8.47
C LEU A 59 -8.84 -3.70 -8.88
N THR A 60 -8.18 -2.77 -9.57
CA THR A 60 -8.78 -1.48 -9.97
C THR A 60 -10.15 -1.62 -10.66
N ASP A 61 -10.33 -2.54 -11.62
CA ASP A 61 -11.62 -2.71 -12.30
C ASP A 61 -12.70 -3.23 -11.34
N ALA A 62 -12.37 -4.24 -10.53
CA ALA A 62 -13.28 -4.79 -9.53
C ALA A 62 -13.70 -3.73 -8.49
N ILE A 63 -12.75 -2.95 -7.98
CA ILE A 63 -13.00 -1.84 -7.04
C ILE A 63 -13.91 -0.79 -7.69
N ASN A 64 -13.64 -0.42 -8.95
CA ASN A 64 -14.43 0.58 -9.66
C ASN A 64 -15.89 0.15 -9.83
N ARG A 65 -16.13 -1.12 -10.18
CA ARG A 65 -17.49 -1.69 -10.26
C ARG A 65 -18.19 -1.68 -8.90
N GLN A 66 -17.50 -2.06 -7.84
CA GLN A 66 -18.04 -2.03 -6.48
C GLN A 66 -18.41 -0.59 -6.06
N MET A 67 -17.53 0.38 -6.33
CA MET A 67 -17.77 1.79 -6.01
C MET A 67 -18.96 2.38 -6.77
N LEU A 68 -19.18 1.97 -8.02
CA LEU A 68 -20.37 2.36 -8.79
C LEU A 68 -21.64 1.74 -8.21
N ALA A 69 -21.62 0.44 -7.89
CA ALA A 69 -22.76 -0.24 -7.28
C ALA A 69 -23.16 0.38 -5.93
N MET A 70 -22.18 0.78 -5.11
CA MET A 70 -22.43 1.47 -3.85
C MET A 70 -22.99 2.90 -4.03
N GLN A 71 -22.67 3.56 -5.14
CA GLN A 71 -23.24 4.87 -5.48
C GLN A 71 -24.68 4.76 -5.98
N GLU A 72 -25.02 3.70 -6.71
CA GLU A 72 -26.39 3.46 -7.20
C GLU A 72 -27.35 2.94 -6.12
N GLN A 73 -26.84 2.37 -5.02
CA GLN A 73 -27.64 2.01 -3.85
C GLN A 73 -28.02 3.21 -2.95
N LYS A 74 -27.62 4.42 -3.31
CA LYS A 74 -27.86 5.65 -2.54
C LYS A 74 -28.91 6.52 -3.22
#